data_AF-R7HW78-F1
#
_entry.id   AF-R7HW78-F1
#
_cell.length_a   1.000
_cell.length_b   1.000
_cell.length_c   1.000
_cell.angle_alpha   90.00
_cell.angle_beta   90.00
_cell.angle_gamma   90.00
#
_symmetry.space_group_name_H-M   'P 1'
#
loop_
_entity.id
_entity.type
_entity.pdbx_description
1 polymer ?
#
loop_
_entity_poly.entity_id
_entity_poly.type
_entity_poly.pdbx_seq_one_letter_code
_entity_poly.pdbx_strand_id
1 'polypeptide(L)' 'MYLFELITRYIMGKKYRKDSYFDPFAQDDIENSDNCEHIFLPIDSSGEVLACSKCGLVVNKKDLKDVNIFKR' A
#
# COMPACT_ATOMS: atom_id res chain seq x y z
N MET A 1 -31.57 -2.44 -21.70
CA MET A 1 -30.15 -2.82 -21.51
C MET A 1 -29.17 -1.84 -22.19
N TYR A 2 -29.49 -0.53 -22.25
CA TYR A 2 -28.58 0.54 -22.73
C TYR A 2 -29.02 1.89 -22.13
N LEU A 3 -30.34 2.09 -22.00
CA LEU A 3 -30.90 3.30 -21.38
C LEU A 3 -30.61 3.40 -19.88
N PHE A 4 -30.74 2.29 -19.13
CA PHE A 4 -30.38 2.25 -17.71
C PHE A 4 -28.90 2.53 -17.46
N GLU A 5 -28.01 2.09 -18.36
CA GLU A 5 -26.57 2.34 -18.27
C GLU A 5 -26.23 3.84 -18.48
N LEU A 6 -26.93 4.51 -19.39
CA LEU A 6 -26.81 5.96 -19.58
C LEU A 6 -27.25 6.74 -18.34
N ILE A 7 -28.35 6.33 -17.71
CA ILE A 7 -28.88 6.97 -16.50
C ILE A 7 -27.92 6.76 -15.32
N THR A 8 -27.40 5.55 -15.12
CA THR A 8 -26.44 5.29 -14.04
C THR A 8 -25.13 6.04 -14.24
N ARG A 9 -24.62 6.15 -15.47
CA ARG A 9 -23.41 6.96 -15.77
C ARG A 9 -23.61 8.46 -15.49
N TYR A 10 -24.80 9.00 -15.76
CA TYR A 10 -25.11 10.40 -15.49
C TYR A 10 -25.22 10.70 -13.98
N ILE A 11 -25.84 9.80 -13.22
CA ILE A 11 -26.02 9.95 -11.76
C ILE A 11 -24.71 9.67 -10.99
N MET A 12 -23.90 8.70 -11.44
CA MET A 12 -22.62 8.32 -10.80
C MET A 12 -21.39 9.10 -11.32
N GLY A 13 -21.61 10.18 -12.07
CA GLY A 13 -20.63 10.98 -12.83
C GLY A 13 -19.45 11.62 -12.06
N LYS A 14 -19.17 11.20 -10.82
CA LYS A 14 -17.99 11.63 -10.05
C LYS A 14 -17.25 10.51 -9.32
N LYS A 15 -17.71 9.25 -9.36
CA LYS A 15 -17.13 8.16 -8.56
C LYS A 15 -16.64 6.97 -9.38
N TYR A 16 -16.56 7.08 -10.71
CA TYR A 16 -15.75 6.16 -11.51
C TYR A 16 -14.29 6.65 -11.43
N ARG A 17 -13.61 6.27 -10.35
CA ARG A 17 -12.15 6.32 -10.33
C ARG A 17 -11.72 5.37 -11.44
N LYS A 18 -11.07 5.91 -12.48
CA LYS A 18 -10.26 5.14 -13.43
C LYS A 18 -9.58 4.04 -12.63
N ASP A 19 -9.68 2.79 -13.08
CA ASP A 19 -8.77 1.74 -12.65
C ASP A 19 -7.38 2.37 -12.66
N SER A 20 -6.79 2.51 -11.47
CA SER A 20 -5.46 3.08 -11.32
C SER A 20 -4.56 2.14 -12.12
N TYR A 21 -4.15 2.60 -13.30
CA TYR A 21 -3.18 1.93 -14.14
C TYR A 21 -1.91 1.85 -13.30
N PHE A 22 -1.74 0.72 -12.62
CA PHE A 22 -0.56 0.40 -11.85
C PHE A 22 0.48 -0.01 -12.88
N ASP A 23 1.32 0.93 -13.27
CA ASP A 23 2.48 0.66 -14.11
C ASP A 23 3.60 0.13 -13.20
N PRO A 24 3.96 -1.16 -13.26
CA PRO A 24 5.01 -1.75 -12.42
C PRO A 24 6.41 -1.19 -12.75
N PHE A 25 6.54 -0.43 -13.84
CA PHE A 25 7.78 0.17 -14.32
C PHE A 25 7.78 1.69 -14.25
N ALA A 26 6.71 2.31 -13.73
CA ALA A 26 6.75 3.72 -13.39
C ALA A 26 7.84 3.90 -12.32
N GLN A 27 8.89 4.63 -12.69
CA GLN A 27 9.92 5.05 -11.75
C GLN A 27 9.26 6.09 -10.84
N ASP A 28 8.68 5.64 -9.73
CA ASP A 28 8.33 6.53 -8.64
C ASP A 28 9.63 7.22 -8.19
N ASP A 29 9.68 8.54 -8.32
CA ASP A 29 10.84 9.36 -8.03
C ASP A 29 11.43 8.97 -6.66
N ILE A 30 12.59 8.30 -6.68
CA ILE A 30 13.31 7.75 -5.51
C ILE A 30 13.99 8.89 -4.72
N GLU A 31 13.39 10.07 -4.68
CA GLU A 31 13.98 11.27 -4.08
C GLU A 31 13.52 11.55 -2.63
N ASN A 32 12.79 10.65 -1.98
CA ASN A 32 12.41 10.81 -0.56
C ASN A 32 12.51 9.52 0.26
N SER A 33 13.62 8.78 0.14
CA SER A 33 13.92 7.63 1.01
C SER A 33 14.12 8.01 2.49
N ASP A 34 14.33 9.29 2.79
CA ASP A 34 14.64 9.73 4.16
C ASP A 34 13.41 9.72 5.09
N ASN A 35 12.19 9.72 4.54
CA ASN A 35 10.94 9.76 5.31
C ASN A 35 9.96 8.66 4.88
N CYS A 36 10.42 7.42 4.77
CA CYS A 36 9.53 6.30 4.54
C CYS A 36 8.73 5.96 5.80
N GLU A 37 7.41 6.11 5.77
CA GLU A 37 6.52 5.51 6.77
C GLU A 37 6.52 3.98 6.59
N HIS A 38 7.48 3.32 7.24
CA HIS A 38 7.72 1.89 7.10
C HIS A 38 6.56 1.06 7.66
N ILE A 39 5.94 0.27 6.79
CA ILE A 39 5.04 -0.82 7.17
C ILE A 39 5.79 -2.12 6.92
N PHE A 40 6.18 -2.80 7.99
CA PHE A 40 6.95 -4.04 7.94
C PHE A 40 6.01 -5.25 7.92
N LEU A 41 6.22 -6.14 6.95
CA LEU A 41 5.50 -7.40 6.77
C LEU A 41 6.46 -8.59 6.86
N PRO A 42 6.04 -9.74 7.39
CA PRO A 42 6.89 -10.92 7.43
C PRO A 42 7.14 -11.47 6.03
N ILE A 43 8.40 -11.82 5.75
CA ILE A 43 8.81 -12.38 4.46
C ILE A 43 8.54 -13.88 4.40
N ASP A 44 8.52 -14.53 5.56
CA ASP A 44 8.32 -15.96 5.71
C ASP A 44 7.29 -16.29 6.80
N SER A 45 7.02 -17.57 6.99
CA SER A 45 6.11 -18.06 8.02
C SER A 45 6.68 -17.94 9.44
N SER A 46 7.99 -17.79 9.61
CA SER A 46 8.60 -17.60 10.94
C SER A 46 8.27 -16.22 11.51
N GLY A 47 8.18 -15.21 10.66
CA GLY A 47 7.94 -13.82 11.04
C GLY A 47 9.08 -13.21 11.86
N GLU A 48 10.27 -13.81 11.82
CA GLU A 48 11.48 -13.25 12.45
C GLU A 48 12.07 -12.12 11.62
N VAL A 49 12.00 -12.24 10.29
CA VAL A 49 12.51 -11.26 9.33
C VAL A 49 11.34 -10.52 8.68
N LEU A 50 11.41 -9.21 8.69
CA LEU A 50 10.37 -8.34 8.14
C LEU A 50 10.94 -7.46 7.02
N ALA A 51 10.16 -7.24 5.98
CA ALA A 51 10.46 -6.30 4.90
C ALA A 51 9.45 -5.16 4.86
N CYS A 52 9.91 -3.96 4.54
CA CYS A 52 9.02 -2.85 4.27
C CYS A 52 8.31 -3.03 2.92
N SER A 53 6.98 -2.93 2.91
CA SER A 53 6.17 -3.07 1.70
C SER A 53 6.36 -1.96 0.66
N LYS A 54 6.97 -0.83 1.06
CA LYS A 54 7.16 0.35 0.22
C LYS A 54 8.58 0.46 -0.33
N CYS A 55 9.58 0.38 0.54
CA CYS A 55 10.98 0.62 0.16
C CYS A 55 11.88 -0.62 0.19
N GLY A 56 11.36 -1.78 0.62
CA GLY A 56 12.14 -3.02 0.64
C GLY A 56 13.19 -3.12 1.75
N LEU A 57 13.24 -2.17 2.70
CA LEU A 57 14.13 -2.26 3.86
C LEU A 57 13.85 -3.55 4.66
N VAL A 58 14.90 -4.31 4.96
CA VAL A 58 14.83 -5.58 5.70
C VAL A 58 15.36 -5.40 7.11
N VAL A 59 14.61 -5.87 8.10
CA VAL A 59 14.95 -5.76 9.53
C VAL A 59 14.59 -7.05 10.27
N ASN A 60 15.28 -7.34 11.37
CA ASN A 60 14.83 -8.38 12.28
C ASN A 60 13.76 -7.82 13.24
N LYS A 61 12.77 -8.65 13.55
CA LYS A 61 11.72 -8.32 14.53
C LYS A 61 12.28 -7.96 15.91
N LYS A 62 13.45 -8.51 16.27
CA LYS A 62 14.14 -8.27 17.55
C LYS A 62 14.66 -6.82 17.68
N ASP A 63 14.95 -6.18 16.55
CA ASP A 63 15.54 -4.84 16.51
C ASP A 63 14.47 -3.74 16.51
N LEU A 64 13.20 -4.11 16.32
CA LEU A 64 12.05 -3.21 16.36
C LEU A 64 11.51 -3.08 17.80
N LYS A 65 11.21 -1.85 18.22
CA LYS A 65 10.49 -1.61 19.47
C LYS A 65 9.05 -2.13 19.31
N ASP A 66 8.59 -2.98 20.24
CA ASP A 66 7.20 -3.44 20.30
C ASP A 66 6.30 -2.28 20.77
N VAL A 67 5.93 -1.38 19.85
CA VAL A 67 4.96 -0.31 20.11
C VAL A 67 3.55 -0.88 19.97
N ASN A 68 3.19 -1.81 20.86
CA ASN A 68 1.87 -2.43 20.84
C ASN A 68 0.85 -1.50 21.50
N ILE A 69 0.05 -0.81 20.69
CA ILE A 69 -1.01 0.12 21.14
C ILE A 69 -2.15 -0.57 21.93
N PHE A 70 -2.18 -1.91 21.96
CA PHE A 70 -3.21 -2.68 22.68
C PHE A 70 -2.73 -3.22 24.04
N LYS A 71 -1.43 -3.13 24.34
CA LYS A 71 -0.92 -3.42 25.69
C LYS A 71 -1.02 -2.14 26.52
N ARG A 72 -2.13 -1.99 27.27
CA ARG A 72 -2.34 -0.91 28.25
C ARG A 72 -2.22 -1.44 29.68
#